data_AF-A0AAJ1KLZ8-F1
#
_entry.id   AF-A0AAJ1KLZ8-F1
#
_cell.length_a   1.000
_cell.length_b   1.000
_cell.length_c   1.000
_cell.angle_alpha   90.00
_cell.angle_beta   90.00
_cell.angle_gamma   90.00
#
_symmetry.space_group_name_H-M   'P 1'
#
loop_
_entity.id
_entity.type
_entity.pdbx_description
1 polymer ?
#
loop_
_entity_poly.entity_id
_entity_poly.type
_entity_poly.pdbx_seq_one_letter_code
_entity_poly.pdbx_strand_id
1 'polypeptide(L)'
;MSLTLRFDPYAANAAEQYDELKGELEEIDVVALLNEQLSQTRVHIPTTRKIVEALKLVGTNAKYGAVLSMLDNMDALYPIAPTVFQTAYQVFEDLGEKEKEGISSRIIELYDSGHEVMALDMHVAYANRIIGRYSSISNRNYLHRCFEKEVSELIRRDIILIFSNWGNFSWLSMFKANFGAVSGWQRRALILASYSMVDEGSHWRDHTKSRFDTFEMIVRDWRSEKPNVPLAI
;
A
#
# COMPACT_ATOMS: atom_id res chain seq x y z
N MET A 1 -1.20 20.49 24.43
CA MET A 1 0.13 19.87 24.57
C MET A 1 0.75 19.78 23.17
N SER A 2 1.98 20.25 22.94
CA SER A 2 2.62 20.21 21.60
C SER A 2 3.57 19.03 21.52
N LEU A 3 3.16 17.94 20.88
CA LEU A 3 4.09 16.87 20.52
C LEU A 3 5.08 17.41 19.47
N THR A 4 6.36 17.45 19.81
CA THR A 4 7.44 17.89 18.92
C THR A 4 8.27 16.67 18.54
N LEU A 5 7.82 15.95 17.51
CA LEU A 5 8.57 14.85 16.91
C LEU A 5 9.61 15.46 15.96
N ARG A 6 10.79 15.81 16.48
CA ARG A 6 11.94 16.19 15.65
C ARG A 6 13.03 15.15 15.83
N PHE A 7 13.31 14.43 14.75
CA PHE A 7 14.40 13.48 14.65
C PHE A 7 15.29 13.92 13.47
N ASP A 8 16.59 14.12 13.71
CA ASP A 8 17.55 14.38 12.65
C ASP A 8 18.27 13.08 12.26
N PRO A 9 17.94 12.46 11.11
CA PRO A 9 18.51 11.19 10.69
C PRO A 9 20.00 11.28 10.31
N TYR A 10 20.58 12.48 10.25
CA TYR A 10 21.99 12.69 9.90
C TYR A 10 22.86 13.11 11.08
N ALA A 11 22.28 13.18 12.29
CA ALA A 11 23.05 13.47 13.50
C ALA A 11 24.01 12.32 13.84
N ALA A 12 25.17 12.65 14.40
CA ALA A 12 26.17 11.65 14.80
C ALA A 12 25.64 10.68 15.88
N ASN A 13 24.60 11.08 16.62
CA ASN A 13 23.89 10.30 17.63
C ASN A 13 22.44 9.97 17.21
N ALA A 14 22.14 9.89 15.92
CA ALA A 14 20.79 9.61 15.42
C ALA A 14 20.22 8.28 15.95
N ALA A 15 21.05 7.25 16.17
CA ALA A 15 20.55 6.01 16.79
C ALA A 15 20.07 6.24 18.24
N GLU A 16 20.87 6.97 19.04
CA GLU A 16 20.53 7.29 20.43
C GLU A 16 19.33 8.23 20.52
N GLN A 17 19.22 9.24 19.66
CA GLN A 17 18.06 10.15 19.61
C GLN A 17 16.76 9.42 19.21
N TYR A 18 16.86 8.42 18.33
CA TYR A 18 15.72 7.59 17.97
C TYR A 18 15.27 6.73 19.16
N ASP A 19 16.22 6.12 19.86
CA ASP A 19 15.94 5.29 21.04
C ASP A 19 15.44 6.13 22.23
N GLU A 20 15.93 7.35 22.44
CA GLU A 20 15.41 8.32 23.42
C GLU A 20 13.98 8.75 23.08
N LEU A 21 13.72 9.15 21.83
CA LEU A 21 12.38 9.54 21.39
C LEU A 21 11.40 8.36 21.51
N LYS A 22 11.86 7.15 21.22
CA LYS A 22 11.09 5.92 21.40
C LYS A 22 10.79 5.67 22.88
N GLY A 23 11.76 5.88 23.77
CA GLY A 23 11.57 5.79 25.22
C GLY A 23 10.59 6.83 25.76
N GLU A 24 10.68 8.10 25.35
CA GLU A 24 9.71 9.15 25.70
C GLU A 24 8.30 8.85 25.17
N LEU A 25 8.20 8.22 24.00
CA LEU A 25 6.93 7.80 23.41
C LEU A 25 6.38 6.49 24.00
N GLU A 26 7.19 5.66 24.65
CA GLU A 26 6.69 4.53 25.44
C GLU A 26 5.95 4.99 26.70
N GLU A 27 6.29 6.17 27.24
CA GLU A 27 5.54 6.81 28.34
C GLU A 27 4.25 7.52 27.87
N ILE A 28 4.19 7.95 26.61
CA ILE A 28 3.03 8.62 26.03
C ILE A 28 2.13 7.58 25.37
N ASP A 29 0.93 7.37 25.88
CA ASP A 29 -0.06 6.53 25.21
C ASP A 29 -0.57 7.21 23.92
N VAL A 30 0.18 7.03 22.83
CA VAL A 30 -0.11 7.59 21.50
C VAL A 30 -1.48 7.14 21.00
N VAL A 31 -1.91 5.93 21.38
CA VAL A 31 -3.23 5.40 21.01
C VAL A 31 -4.33 6.11 21.78
N ALA A 32 -4.15 6.37 23.07
CA ALA A 32 -5.07 7.21 23.83
C ALA A 32 -5.16 8.62 23.26
N LEU A 33 -4.04 9.24 22.90
CA LEU A 33 -4.03 10.57 22.25
C LEU A 33 -4.77 10.57 20.91
N LEU A 34 -4.59 9.52 20.11
CA LEU A 34 -5.33 9.38 18.85
C LEU A 34 -6.83 9.30 19.13
N ASN A 35 -7.26 8.41 20.03
CA ASN A 35 -8.67 8.22 20.36
C ASN A 35 -9.28 9.49 20.94
N GLU A 36 -8.55 10.22 21.78
CA GLU A 36 -8.97 11.53 22.28
C GLU A 36 -9.22 12.49 21.11
N GLN A 37 -8.27 12.61 20.17
CA GLN A 37 -8.44 13.48 19.01
C GLN A 37 -9.61 13.06 18.12
N LEU A 38 -9.81 11.76 17.88
CA LEU A 38 -10.92 11.26 17.06
C LEU A 38 -12.28 11.46 17.72
N SER A 39 -12.34 11.49 19.06
CA SER A 39 -13.59 11.75 19.80
C SER A 39 -14.06 13.21 19.76
N GLN A 40 -13.19 14.13 19.33
CA GLN A 40 -13.52 15.55 19.28
C GLN A 40 -14.49 15.84 18.14
N THR A 41 -15.47 16.73 18.38
CA THR A 41 -16.39 17.22 17.33
C THR A 41 -15.65 17.81 16.13
N ARG A 42 -14.46 18.38 16.36
CA ARG A 42 -13.58 18.88 15.32
C ARG A 42 -12.15 18.43 15.58
N VAL A 43 -11.67 17.52 14.75
CA VAL A 43 -10.31 16.99 14.81
C VAL A 43 -9.29 18.07 14.47
N HIS A 44 -8.26 18.23 15.31
CA HIS A 44 -7.17 19.15 15.03
C HIS A 44 -6.13 18.52 14.11
N ILE A 45 -6.36 18.66 12.79
CA ILE A 45 -5.59 18.00 11.72
C ILE A 45 -4.06 18.04 11.90
N PRO A 46 -3.40 19.18 12.23
CA PRO A 46 -1.94 19.20 12.41
C PRO A 46 -1.46 18.31 13.57
N THR A 47 -2.23 18.22 14.65
CA THR A 47 -1.89 17.39 15.82
C THR A 47 -2.14 15.93 15.49
N THR A 48 -3.30 15.62 14.91
CA THR A 48 -3.66 14.27 14.52
C THR A 48 -2.66 13.68 13.53
N ARG A 49 -2.20 14.46 12.54
CA ARG A 49 -1.16 14.01 11.61
C ARG A 49 0.11 13.57 12.34
N LYS A 50 0.59 14.35 13.31
CA LYS A 50 1.78 14.00 14.11
C LYS A 50 1.56 12.73 14.93
N ILE A 51 0.38 12.56 15.53
CA ILE A 51 0.02 11.37 16.30
C ILE A 51 0.01 10.14 15.37
N VAL A 52 -0.63 10.24 14.21
CA VAL A 52 -0.68 9.17 13.20
C VAL A 52 0.73 8.79 12.71
N GLU A 53 1.62 9.76 12.53
CA GLU A 53 3.02 9.50 12.16
C GLU A 53 3.82 8.85 13.29
N ALA A 54 3.47 9.11 14.55
CA ALA A 54 4.12 8.51 15.73
C ALA A 54 3.70 7.05 15.97
N LEU A 55 2.55 6.60 15.44
CA LEU A 55 2.05 5.23 15.61
C LEU A 55 3.06 4.16 15.17
N LYS A 56 3.96 4.47 14.23
CA LYS A 56 5.02 3.56 13.79
C LYS A 56 5.99 3.17 14.92
N LEU A 57 6.12 4.02 15.94
CA LEU A 57 7.05 3.88 17.06
C LEU A 57 6.45 3.09 18.24
N VAL A 58 5.14 2.81 18.21
CA VAL A 58 4.40 2.13 19.28
C VAL A 58 4.53 0.59 19.15
N GLY A 59 4.34 -0.14 20.25
CA GLY A 59 4.30 -1.61 20.25
C GLY A 59 3.17 -2.22 19.40
N THR A 60 3.40 -3.42 18.86
CA THR A 60 2.54 -4.12 17.88
C THR A 60 1.09 -4.31 18.33
N ASN A 61 0.84 -4.61 19.60
CA ASN A 61 -0.52 -4.89 20.08
C ASN A 61 -1.45 -3.65 20.00
N ALA A 62 -0.90 -2.45 20.22
CA ALA A 62 -1.68 -1.22 20.20
C ALA A 62 -1.86 -0.67 18.77
N LYS A 63 -0.95 -1.01 17.86
CA LYS A 63 -0.96 -0.58 16.45
C LYS A 63 -2.21 -1.04 15.69
N TYR A 64 -2.67 -2.28 15.89
CA TYR A 64 -3.86 -2.80 15.20
C TYR A 64 -5.13 -1.99 15.52
N GLY A 65 -5.42 -1.80 16.81
CA GLY A 65 -6.60 -1.04 17.26
C GLY A 65 -6.56 0.42 16.79
N ALA A 66 -5.38 1.04 16.79
CA ALA A 66 -5.20 2.38 16.28
C ALA A 66 -5.50 2.48 14.77
N VAL A 67 -5.01 1.52 13.96
CA VAL A 67 -5.29 1.51 12.51
C VAL A 67 -6.78 1.34 12.23
N LEU A 68 -7.46 0.41 12.91
CA LEU A 68 -8.91 0.28 12.76
C LEU A 68 -9.65 1.56 13.14
N SER A 69 -9.29 2.16 14.28
CA SER A 69 -9.90 3.42 14.73
C SER A 69 -9.72 4.54 13.70
N MET A 70 -8.57 4.61 13.02
CA MET A 70 -8.39 5.56 11.92
C MET A 70 -9.30 5.25 10.73
N LEU A 71 -9.37 3.98 10.30
CA LEU A 71 -10.22 3.56 9.18
C LEU A 71 -11.72 3.76 9.46
N ASP A 72 -12.12 3.69 10.72
CA ASP A 72 -13.50 3.96 11.16
C ASP A 72 -13.85 5.45 11.16
N ASN A 73 -12.85 6.32 11.17
CA ASN A 73 -13.02 7.77 11.26
C ASN A 73 -12.51 8.50 10.01
N MET A 74 -12.55 7.84 8.84
CA MET A 74 -12.01 8.41 7.59
C MET A 74 -12.71 9.69 7.14
N ASP A 75 -13.95 9.95 7.54
CA ASP A 75 -14.62 11.24 7.31
C ASP A 75 -13.86 12.39 7.97
N ALA A 76 -13.53 12.23 9.26
CA ALA A 76 -12.79 13.23 10.02
C ALA A 76 -11.31 13.32 9.60
N LEU A 77 -10.76 12.19 9.13
CA LEU A 77 -9.37 12.07 8.71
C LEU A 77 -9.16 12.30 7.21
N TYR A 78 -10.20 12.62 6.45
CA TYR A 78 -10.11 12.83 5.00
C TYR A 78 -8.95 13.75 4.58
N PRO A 79 -8.68 14.90 5.23
CA PRO A 79 -7.57 15.79 4.86
C PRO A 79 -6.16 15.18 5.02
N ILE A 80 -6.06 14.07 5.76
CA ILE A 80 -4.81 13.34 6.02
C ILE A 80 -4.90 11.87 5.61
N ALA A 81 -5.90 11.49 4.80
CA ALA A 81 -6.09 10.12 4.34
C ALA A 81 -4.81 9.49 3.75
N PRO A 82 -3.99 10.19 2.93
CA PRO A 82 -2.72 9.63 2.46
C PRO A 82 -1.78 9.24 3.61
N THR A 83 -1.69 10.07 4.65
CA THR A 83 -0.86 9.79 5.83
C THR A 83 -1.42 8.58 6.60
N VAL A 84 -2.74 8.48 6.75
CA VAL A 84 -3.39 7.33 7.39
C VAL A 84 -3.07 6.03 6.65
N PHE A 85 -3.25 6.00 5.33
CA PHE A 85 -2.95 4.80 4.55
C PHE A 85 -1.45 4.45 4.56
N GLN A 86 -0.56 5.44 4.51
CA GLN A 86 0.88 5.20 4.61
C GLN A 86 1.28 4.63 5.97
N THR A 87 0.73 5.16 7.06
CA THR A 87 0.94 4.60 8.41
C THR A 87 0.37 3.19 8.49
N ALA A 88 -0.84 2.96 7.99
CA ALA A 88 -1.46 1.63 7.96
C ALA A 88 -0.57 0.65 7.18
N TYR A 89 -0.05 1.04 6.01
CA TYR A 89 0.86 0.23 5.21
C TYR A 89 2.14 -0.18 5.96
N GLN A 90 2.76 0.76 6.68
CA GLN A 90 3.97 0.49 7.47
C GLN A 90 3.68 -0.46 8.64
N VAL A 91 2.58 -0.19 9.36
CA VAL A 91 2.15 -1.01 10.50
C VAL A 91 1.76 -2.42 10.05
N PHE A 92 1.18 -2.56 8.87
CA PHE A 92 0.60 -3.83 8.39
C PHE A 92 1.61 -4.96 8.32
N GLU A 93 2.91 -4.68 8.09
CA GLU A 93 3.95 -5.70 8.00
C GLU A 93 4.13 -6.46 9.32
N ASP A 94 4.09 -5.74 10.44
CA ASP A 94 4.32 -6.24 11.81
C ASP A 94 3.13 -7.05 12.38
N LEU A 95 1.98 -7.04 11.71
CA LEU A 95 0.74 -7.61 12.24
C LEU A 95 0.59 -9.11 11.99
N GLY A 96 -0.14 -9.79 12.89
CA GLY A 96 -0.56 -11.17 12.70
C GLY A 96 -1.62 -11.31 11.60
N GLU A 97 -1.88 -12.55 11.18
CA GLU A 97 -2.82 -12.83 10.08
C GLU A 97 -4.26 -12.36 10.40
N LYS A 98 -4.69 -12.53 11.65
CA LYS A 98 -6.04 -12.13 12.08
C LYS A 98 -6.22 -10.61 12.00
N GLU A 99 -5.21 -9.86 12.42
CA GLU A 99 -5.20 -8.40 12.36
C GLU A 99 -5.13 -7.89 10.91
N LYS A 100 -4.31 -8.55 10.07
CA LYS A 100 -4.23 -8.27 8.63
C LYS A 100 -5.57 -8.48 7.93
N GLU A 101 -6.28 -9.57 8.23
CA GLU A 101 -7.62 -9.83 7.69
C GLU A 101 -8.64 -8.79 8.18
N GLY A 102 -8.57 -8.37 9.46
CA GLY A 102 -9.43 -7.33 10.02
C GLY A 102 -9.26 -5.97 9.33
N ILE A 103 -8.01 -5.50 9.17
CA ILE A 103 -7.72 -4.27 8.43
C ILE A 103 -8.13 -4.39 6.97
N SER A 104 -7.85 -5.53 6.33
CA SER A 104 -8.20 -5.76 4.94
C SER A 104 -9.72 -5.69 4.73
N SER A 105 -10.48 -6.35 5.59
CA SER A 105 -11.95 -6.33 5.57
C SER A 105 -12.47 -4.90 5.68
N ARG A 106 -11.89 -4.09 6.58
CA ARG A 106 -12.32 -2.71 6.75
C ARG A 106 -12.04 -1.83 5.52
N ILE A 107 -10.88 -2.00 4.89
CA ILE A 107 -10.54 -1.31 3.64
C ILE A 107 -11.52 -1.71 2.52
N ILE A 108 -11.83 -2.99 2.42
CA ILE A 108 -12.76 -3.51 1.42
C ILE A 108 -14.16 -2.92 1.64
N GLU A 109 -14.63 -2.83 2.88
CA GLU A 109 -15.91 -2.19 3.23
C GLU A 109 -15.96 -0.71 2.82
N LEU A 110 -14.90 0.05 3.08
CA LEU A 110 -14.82 1.46 2.66
C LEU A 110 -14.95 1.60 1.13
N TYR A 111 -14.33 0.70 0.38
CA TYR A 111 -14.44 0.70 -1.08
C TYR A 111 -15.81 0.24 -1.58
N ASP A 112 -16.31 -0.88 -1.08
CA ASP A 112 -17.57 -1.48 -1.54
C ASP A 112 -18.78 -0.62 -1.16
N SER A 113 -18.71 0.14 -0.04
CA SER A 113 -19.73 1.13 0.33
C SER A 113 -19.71 2.40 -0.52
N GLY A 114 -18.68 2.61 -1.34
CA GLY A 114 -18.52 3.84 -2.12
C GLY A 114 -18.21 5.06 -1.25
N HIS A 115 -17.57 4.86 -0.09
CA HIS A 115 -17.22 5.92 0.84
C HIS A 115 -16.40 7.03 0.14
N GLU A 116 -16.66 8.30 0.46
CA GLU A 116 -16.07 9.45 -0.25
C GLU A 116 -14.53 9.46 -0.26
N VAL A 117 -13.90 8.94 0.80
CA VAL A 117 -12.45 8.76 0.87
C VAL A 117 -11.91 7.87 -0.25
N MET A 118 -12.69 6.90 -0.73
CA MET A 118 -12.30 6.01 -1.83
C MET A 118 -12.67 6.55 -3.21
N ALA A 119 -13.25 7.76 -3.31
CA ALA A 119 -13.56 8.38 -4.60
C ALA A 119 -12.33 8.89 -5.35
N LEU A 120 -11.18 9.00 -4.68
CA LEU A 120 -9.91 9.43 -5.30
C LEU A 120 -9.04 8.23 -5.65
N ASP A 121 -8.60 8.15 -6.91
CA ASP A 121 -7.73 7.09 -7.42
C ASP A 121 -6.49 6.85 -6.55
N MET A 122 -5.89 7.94 -6.04
CA MET A 122 -4.70 7.86 -5.20
C MET A 122 -4.98 7.14 -3.88
N HIS A 123 -6.16 7.34 -3.27
CA HIS A 123 -6.55 6.66 -2.04
C HIS A 123 -6.81 5.17 -2.31
N VAL A 124 -7.47 4.84 -3.41
CA VAL A 124 -7.67 3.44 -3.83
C VAL A 124 -6.32 2.76 -4.11
N ALA A 125 -5.38 3.45 -4.75
CA ALA A 125 -4.03 2.92 -4.97
C ALA A 125 -3.30 2.64 -3.64
N TYR A 126 -3.37 3.55 -2.66
CA TYR A 126 -2.82 3.30 -1.33
C TYR A 126 -3.49 2.12 -0.62
N ALA A 127 -4.81 2.04 -0.65
CA ALA A 127 -5.58 0.91 -0.12
C ALA A 127 -5.14 -0.42 -0.76
N ASN A 128 -5.02 -0.46 -2.09
CA ASN A 128 -4.57 -1.65 -2.82
C ASN A 128 -3.16 -2.07 -2.44
N ARG A 129 -2.25 -1.13 -2.15
CA ARG A 129 -0.90 -1.44 -1.67
C ARG A 129 -0.90 -2.09 -0.29
N ILE A 130 -1.80 -1.67 0.61
CA ILE A 130 -1.98 -2.30 1.93
C ILE A 130 -2.51 -3.72 1.72
N ILE A 131 -3.62 -3.87 0.98
CA ILE A 131 -4.21 -5.16 0.63
C ILE A 131 -3.17 -6.10 0.01
N GLY A 132 -2.33 -5.56 -0.90
CA GLY A 132 -1.27 -6.27 -1.60
C GLY A 132 -0.22 -6.94 -0.72
N ARG A 133 -0.12 -6.55 0.56
CA ARG A 133 0.81 -7.16 1.54
C ARG A 133 0.30 -8.49 2.10
N TYR A 134 -0.98 -8.84 1.90
CA TYR A 134 -1.55 -10.08 2.42
C TYR A 134 -2.43 -10.76 1.37
N SER A 135 -1.97 -11.92 0.88
CA SER A 135 -2.71 -12.73 -0.09
C SER A 135 -3.76 -13.58 0.62
N SER A 136 -5.02 -13.14 0.58
CA SER A 136 -6.19 -13.95 0.95
C SER A 136 -7.18 -14.06 -0.21
N ILE A 137 -8.15 -14.97 -0.11
CA ILE A 137 -9.22 -15.11 -1.11
C ILE A 137 -10.06 -13.82 -1.17
N SER A 138 -10.38 -13.24 0.00
CA SER A 138 -11.12 -11.99 0.09
C SER A 138 -10.39 -10.84 -0.62
N ASN A 139 -9.10 -10.69 -0.34
CA ASN A 139 -8.24 -9.66 -0.93
C ASN A 139 -8.10 -9.83 -2.45
N ARG A 140 -7.96 -11.08 -2.93
CA ARG A 140 -7.92 -11.37 -4.37
C ARG A 140 -9.23 -11.00 -5.06
N ASN A 141 -10.37 -11.37 -4.48
CA ASN A 141 -11.68 -11.04 -5.03
C ASN A 141 -11.90 -9.53 -5.09
N TYR A 142 -11.50 -8.81 -4.05
CA TYR A 142 -11.54 -7.35 -4.03
C TYR A 142 -10.68 -6.74 -5.15
N LEU A 143 -9.42 -7.16 -5.31
CA LEU A 143 -8.54 -6.62 -6.35
C LEU A 143 -9.04 -6.94 -7.77
N HIS A 144 -9.68 -8.10 -8.00
CA HIS A 144 -10.35 -8.39 -9.26
C HIS A 144 -11.47 -7.38 -9.56
N ARG A 145 -12.37 -7.15 -8.59
CA ARG A 145 -13.45 -6.15 -8.73
C ARG A 145 -12.89 -4.75 -8.99
N CYS A 146 -11.84 -4.38 -8.25
CA CYS A 146 -11.17 -3.08 -8.40
C CYS A 146 -10.57 -2.94 -9.81
N PHE A 147 -9.91 -3.98 -10.31
CA PHE A 147 -9.34 -3.97 -11.66
C PHE A 147 -10.39 -3.81 -12.77
N GLU A 148 -11.54 -4.47 -12.61
CA GLU A 148 -12.63 -4.44 -13.58
C GLU A 148 -13.36 -3.10 -13.59
N LYS A 149 -13.66 -2.55 -12.41
CA LYS A 149 -14.43 -1.32 -12.23
C LYS A 149 -13.61 -0.07 -12.56
N GLU A 150 -12.37 -0.01 -12.10
CA GLU A 150 -11.57 1.21 -12.18
C GLU A 150 -10.97 1.39 -13.56
N VAL A 151 -11.01 2.61 -14.10
CA VAL A 151 -10.39 2.98 -15.38
C VAL A 151 -8.95 3.47 -15.18
N SER A 152 -8.62 3.89 -13.95
CA SER A 152 -7.32 4.46 -13.59
C SER A 152 -6.15 3.55 -13.94
N GLU A 153 -5.21 4.06 -14.74
CA GLU A 153 -4.01 3.32 -15.11
C GLU A 153 -3.11 3.03 -13.91
N LEU A 154 -3.11 3.92 -12.91
CA LEU A 154 -2.36 3.74 -11.65
C LEU A 154 -2.85 2.52 -10.89
N ILE A 155 -4.17 2.45 -10.65
CA ILE A 155 -4.81 1.36 -9.92
C ILE A 155 -4.56 0.03 -10.63
N ARG A 156 -4.81 -0.01 -11.95
CA ARG A 156 -4.61 -1.23 -12.74
C ARG A 156 -3.15 -1.67 -12.76
N ARG A 157 -2.20 -0.74 -12.87
CA ARG A 157 -0.76 -1.02 -12.76
C ARG A 157 -0.43 -1.64 -11.41
N ASP A 158 -0.89 -1.07 -10.30
CA ASP A 158 -0.61 -1.58 -8.95
C ASP A 158 -1.14 -3.01 -8.77
N ILE A 159 -2.36 -3.29 -9.24
CA ILE A 159 -2.97 -4.62 -9.16
C ILE A 159 -2.18 -5.67 -9.95
N ILE A 160 -1.69 -5.33 -11.15
CA ILE A 160 -0.85 -6.25 -11.94
C ILE A 160 0.42 -6.64 -11.17
N LEU A 161 1.06 -5.67 -10.51
CA LEU A 161 2.27 -5.90 -9.71
C LEU A 161 1.96 -6.72 -8.46
N ILE A 162 0.83 -6.45 -7.78
CA ILE A 162 0.37 -7.23 -6.62
C ILE A 162 0.14 -8.69 -7.03
N PHE A 163 -0.61 -8.93 -8.11
CA PHE A 163 -0.88 -10.28 -8.58
C PHE A 163 0.36 -11.03 -9.06
N SER A 164 1.36 -10.33 -9.59
CA SER A 164 2.68 -10.90 -9.86
C SER A 164 3.40 -11.32 -8.59
N ASN A 165 3.43 -10.46 -7.56
CA ASN A 165 4.04 -10.77 -6.27
C ASN A 165 3.33 -11.95 -5.55
N TRP A 166 2.03 -12.12 -5.76
CA TRP A 166 1.26 -13.25 -5.21
C TRP A 166 1.32 -14.53 -6.06
N GLY A 167 2.03 -14.52 -7.19
CA GLY A 167 2.10 -15.68 -8.07
C GLY A 167 0.77 -16.05 -8.74
N ASN A 168 -0.11 -15.07 -9.02
CA ASN A 168 -1.39 -15.29 -9.69
C ASN A 168 -1.20 -15.47 -11.21
N PHE A 169 -0.44 -16.50 -11.60
CA PHE A 169 0.04 -16.66 -12.98
C PHE A 169 -1.08 -16.93 -13.98
N SER A 170 -2.12 -17.67 -13.60
CA SER A 170 -3.27 -17.93 -14.49
C SER A 170 -3.93 -16.63 -14.95
N TRP A 171 -4.14 -15.68 -14.02
CA TRP A 171 -4.70 -14.38 -14.36
C TRP A 171 -3.74 -13.55 -15.22
N LEU A 172 -2.44 -13.57 -14.92
CA LEU A 172 -1.43 -12.87 -15.71
C LEU A 172 -1.32 -13.44 -17.14
N SER A 173 -1.42 -14.77 -17.31
CA SER A 173 -1.44 -15.42 -18.63
C SER A 173 -2.60 -14.93 -19.48
N MET A 174 -3.80 -14.83 -18.90
CA MET A 174 -4.96 -14.26 -19.59
C MET A 174 -4.73 -12.79 -19.96
N PHE A 175 -4.17 -12.00 -19.05
CA PHE A 175 -3.98 -10.57 -19.28
C PHE A 175 -2.90 -10.28 -20.33
N LYS A 176 -1.83 -11.09 -20.41
CA LYS A 176 -0.79 -11.00 -21.45
C LYS A 176 -1.33 -11.13 -22.87
N ALA A 177 -2.40 -11.91 -23.08
CA ALA A 177 -3.01 -12.07 -24.40
C ALA A 177 -3.53 -10.72 -24.95
N ASN A 178 -3.89 -9.78 -24.07
CA ASN A 178 -4.41 -8.46 -24.42
C ASN A 178 -3.32 -7.37 -24.45
N PHE A 179 -2.03 -7.72 -24.45
CA PHE A 179 -0.92 -6.75 -24.38
C PHE A 179 -1.01 -5.59 -25.39
N GLY A 180 -1.55 -5.85 -26.59
CA GLY A 180 -1.71 -4.82 -27.62
C GLY A 180 -2.79 -3.79 -27.35
N ALA A 181 -3.77 -4.09 -26.49
CA ALA A 181 -4.96 -3.28 -26.25
C ALA A 181 -4.92 -2.51 -24.92
N VAL A 182 -3.90 -2.76 -24.10
CA VAL A 182 -3.75 -2.15 -22.77
C VAL A 182 -2.85 -0.91 -22.83
N SER A 183 -2.97 -0.03 -21.83
CA SER A 183 -2.21 1.22 -21.77
C SER A 183 -0.70 0.99 -21.61
N GLY A 184 0.11 2.00 -21.90
CA GLY A 184 1.56 1.92 -21.68
C GLY A 184 1.95 1.60 -20.24
N TRP A 185 1.19 2.06 -19.24
CA TRP A 185 1.45 1.73 -17.83
C TRP A 185 1.22 0.25 -17.53
N GLN A 186 0.12 -0.28 -18.04
CA GLN A 186 -0.22 -1.70 -17.90
C GLN A 186 0.76 -2.60 -18.65
N ARG A 187 1.19 -2.17 -19.85
CA ARG A 187 2.21 -2.89 -20.64
C ARG A 187 3.54 -2.97 -19.90
N ARG A 188 4.03 -1.85 -19.33
CA ARG A 188 5.23 -1.85 -18.47
C ARG A 188 5.06 -2.74 -17.24
N ALA A 189 3.90 -2.69 -16.58
CA ALA A 189 3.61 -3.56 -15.44
C ALA A 189 3.62 -5.05 -15.84
N LEU A 190 3.07 -5.40 -17.00
CA LEU A 190 3.10 -6.75 -17.57
C LEU A 190 4.52 -7.21 -17.91
N ILE A 191 5.36 -6.33 -18.47
CA ILE A 191 6.77 -6.62 -18.73
C ILE A 191 7.47 -6.97 -17.42
N LEU A 192 7.28 -6.15 -16.38
CA LEU A 192 7.83 -6.41 -15.06
C LEU A 192 7.33 -7.74 -14.47
N ALA A 193 6.01 -7.96 -14.51
CA ALA A 193 5.35 -9.16 -14.00
C ALA A 193 5.78 -10.44 -14.74
N SER A 194 6.12 -10.34 -16.03
CA SER A 194 6.52 -11.51 -16.81
C SER A 194 7.77 -12.21 -16.24
N TYR A 195 8.61 -11.53 -15.46
CA TYR A 195 9.77 -12.15 -14.83
C TYR A 195 9.40 -13.12 -13.70
N SER A 196 8.24 -12.93 -13.05
CA SER A 196 7.74 -13.90 -12.06
C SER A 196 7.17 -15.17 -12.70
N MET A 197 6.92 -15.17 -14.01
CA MET A 197 6.32 -16.29 -14.76
C MET A 197 7.34 -17.26 -15.38
N VAL A 198 8.62 -17.14 -14.97
CA VAL A 198 9.74 -18.02 -15.38
C VAL A 198 9.75 -18.28 -16.89
N ASP A 199 9.46 -19.51 -17.32
CA ASP A 199 9.60 -19.98 -18.71
C ASP A 199 8.57 -19.33 -19.66
N GLU A 200 7.28 -19.38 -19.28
CA GLU A 200 6.20 -18.73 -20.04
C GLU A 200 6.45 -17.22 -20.19
N GLY A 201 6.99 -16.61 -19.13
CA GLY A 201 7.38 -15.21 -19.13
C GLY A 201 8.51 -14.90 -20.11
N SER A 202 9.56 -15.72 -20.12
CA SER A 202 10.70 -15.55 -21.02
C SER A 202 10.28 -15.68 -22.48
N HIS A 203 9.58 -16.76 -22.83
CA HIS A 203 9.08 -16.98 -24.18
C HIS A 203 8.17 -15.85 -24.66
N TRP A 204 7.28 -15.36 -23.79
CA TRP A 204 6.42 -14.25 -24.11
C TRP A 204 7.20 -12.95 -24.40
N ARG A 205 8.21 -12.62 -23.58
CA ARG A 205 9.05 -11.43 -23.81
C ARG A 205 9.81 -11.55 -25.13
N ASP A 206 10.38 -12.71 -25.43
CA ASP A 206 11.14 -12.91 -26.67
C ASP A 206 10.29 -12.80 -27.93
N HIS A 207 9.05 -13.30 -27.87
CA HIS A 207 8.09 -13.19 -28.96
C HIS A 207 7.52 -11.77 -29.13
N THR A 208 7.34 -11.04 -28.02
CA THR A 208 6.65 -9.74 -28.02
C THR A 208 7.61 -8.55 -28.15
N LYS A 209 8.92 -8.73 -27.95
CA LYS A 209 9.92 -7.65 -27.90
C LYS A 209 9.91 -6.69 -29.10
N SER A 210 9.54 -7.16 -30.30
CA SER A 210 9.46 -6.31 -31.50
C SER A 210 8.35 -5.26 -31.42
N ARG A 211 7.38 -5.46 -30.52
CA ARG A 211 6.25 -4.56 -30.27
C ARG A 211 6.51 -3.60 -29.12
N PHE A 212 7.65 -3.71 -28.44
CA PHE A 212 7.99 -2.84 -27.31
C PHE A 212 8.46 -1.47 -27.82
N ASP A 213 8.01 -0.41 -27.16
CA ASP A 213 8.57 0.91 -27.37
C ASP A 213 9.95 1.06 -26.70
N THR A 214 10.63 2.18 -26.95
CA THR A 214 11.96 2.44 -26.38
C THR A 214 11.97 2.40 -24.86
N PHE A 215 10.91 2.88 -24.21
CA PHE A 215 10.85 2.90 -22.75
C PHE A 215 10.56 1.51 -22.18
N GLU A 216 9.69 0.74 -22.80
CA GLU A 216 9.39 -0.65 -22.47
C GLU A 216 10.63 -1.55 -22.60
N MET A 217 11.48 -1.29 -23.57
CA MET A 217 12.79 -1.95 -23.72
C MET A 217 13.71 -1.63 -22.53
N ILE A 218 13.79 -0.37 -22.11
CA ILE A 218 14.56 0.04 -20.92
C ILE A 218 14.01 -0.65 -19.66
N VAL A 219 12.69 -0.68 -19.48
CA VAL A 219 12.04 -1.32 -18.32
C VAL A 219 12.35 -2.81 -18.27
N ARG A 220 12.29 -3.49 -19.42
CA ARG A 220 12.68 -4.90 -19.55
C ARG A 220 14.13 -5.11 -19.13
N ASP A 221 15.05 -4.32 -19.67
CA ASP A 221 16.49 -4.46 -19.43
C ASP A 221 16.83 -4.22 -17.97
N TRP A 222 16.30 -3.15 -17.38
CA TRP A 222 16.41 -2.88 -15.95
C TRP A 222 15.89 -4.05 -15.09
N ARG A 223 14.74 -4.64 -15.44
CA ARG A 223 14.19 -5.77 -14.68
C ARG A 223 15.02 -7.04 -14.84
N SER A 224 15.67 -7.22 -15.99
CA SER A 224 16.52 -8.39 -16.26
C SER A 224 17.72 -8.48 -15.32
N GLU A 225 18.20 -7.36 -14.78
CA GLU A 225 19.27 -7.31 -13.78
C GLU A 225 18.83 -7.87 -12.42
N LYS A 226 17.52 -7.84 -12.13
CA LYS A 226 16.95 -8.18 -10.82
C LYS A 226 15.64 -9.01 -10.96
N PRO A 227 15.69 -10.19 -11.60
CA PRO A 227 14.48 -10.93 -11.98
C PRO A 227 13.68 -11.47 -10.78
N ASN A 228 14.37 -11.79 -9.68
CA ASN A 228 13.81 -12.47 -8.52
C ASN A 228 13.39 -11.53 -7.37
N VAL A 229 13.59 -10.21 -7.51
CA VAL A 229 13.22 -9.25 -6.46
C VAL A 229 11.72 -8.98 -6.54
N PRO A 230 10.95 -9.00 -5.43
CA PRO A 230 9.54 -8.59 -5.45
C PRO A 230 9.37 -7.21 -6.10
N LEU A 231 8.29 -7.05 -6.84
CA LEU A 231 8.00 -5.79 -7.53
C LEU A 231 7.60 -4.74 -6.50
N ALA A 232 8.22 -3.56 -6.58
CA ALA A 232 7.83 -2.41 -5.78
C ALA A 232 6.45 -1.92 -6.24
N ILE A 233 5.48 -1.95 -5.33
CA ILE A 233 4.09 -1.55 -5.56
C ILE A 233 3.92 -0.11 -5.09
#